data_AF-A0A971PCA9-F1
#
_entry.id   AF-A0A971PCA9-F1
#
_cell.length_a   1.000
_cell.length_b   1.000
_cell.length_c   1.000
_cell.angle_alpha   90.00
_cell.angle_beta   90.00
_cell.angle_gamma   90.00
#
_symmetry.space_group_name_H-M   'P 1'
#
loop_
_entity.id
_entity.type
_entity.pdbx_description
1 polymer ?
#
loop_
_entity_poly.entity_id
_entity_poly.type
_entity_poly.pdbx_seq_one_letter_code
_entity_poly.pdbx_strand_id
1 'polypeptide(L)'
;MNRSKMISCIILMAMIMMLVPGLALGATGEVTGITVSVQPTTMSYVEGQNLDLSALKVTLTYADSTTEDVAFADFAGKGIIANPANGTAMVVATHHDNPVVVSCNGQTANTNNLKVAAKAVSGIAVETQPTKLNYIAGENLDLSG
;
A
#
# COMPACT_ATOMS: atom_id res chain seq x y z
N MET A 1 -10.62 12.62 30.78
CA MET A 1 -10.04 12.74 29.42
C MET A 1 -10.33 11.45 28.67
N ASN A 2 -11.20 11.54 27.68
CA ASN A 2 -12.02 10.42 27.20
C ASN A 2 -11.25 9.48 26.28
N ARG A 3 -10.98 8.24 26.72
CA ARG A 3 -10.63 7.12 25.83
C ARG A 3 -11.83 6.65 24.97
N SER A 4 -13.03 7.14 25.29
CA SER A 4 -14.30 6.87 24.59
C SER A 4 -14.43 7.56 23.22
N LYS A 5 -13.59 8.57 22.89
CA LYS A 5 -13.62 9.22 21.56
C LYS A 5 -12.75 8.53 20.49
N MET A 6 -11.91 7.56 20.85
CA MET A 6 -11.07 6.82 19.88
C MET A 6 -11.73 5.54 19.35
N ILE A 7 -12.82 5.09 19.96
CA ILE A 7 -13.52 3.84 19.58
C ILE A 7 -14.79 4.13 18.75
N SER A 8 -15.20 5.41 18.66
CA SER A 8 -16.47 5.85 18.04
C SER A 8 -16.40 6.12 16.53
N CYS A 9 -15.28 5.87 15.84
CA CYS A 9 -15.14 6.18 14.41
C CYS A 9 -14.78 4.99 13.50
N ILE A 10 -14.43 3.83 14.06
CA ILE A 10 -13.97 2.67 13.27
C ILE A 10 -15.09 1.64 13.01
N ILE A 11 -16.22 1.75 13.73
CA ILE A 11 -17.29 0.74 13.70
C ILE A 11 -18.41 1.06 12.67
N LEU A 12 -18.35 2.17 11.92
CA LEU A 12 -19.49 2.62 11.09
C LEU A 12 -19.42 2.34 9.57
N MET A 13 -18.48 1.55 9.04
CA MET A 13 -18.39 1.35 7.58
C MET A 13 -18.34 -0.09 7.07
N ALA A 14 -19.13 -1.01 7.63
CA ALA A 14 -19.35 -2.32 6.98
C ALA A 14 -20.66 -3.03 7.35
N MET A 15 -21.79 -2.31 7.36
CA MET A 15 -23.12 -2.93 7.38
C MET A 15 -23.70 -3.01 5.97
N ILE A 16 -23.08 -3.84 5.12
CA ILE A 16 -23.75 -4.44 3.95
C ILE A 16 -23.43 -5.94 4.00
N MET A 17 -24.32 -6.68 4.65
CA MET A 17 -24.51 -8.11 4.39
C MET A 17 -24.95 -8.26 2.94
N MET A 18 -24.01 -8.55 2.03
CA MET A 18 -24.34 -9.27 0.81
C MET A 18 -23.97 -10.73 1.04
N LEU A 19 -25.04 -11.50 1.23
CA LEU A 19 -25.12 -12.94 1.13
C LEU A 19 -24.42 -13.40 -0.15
N VAL A 20 -23.16 -13.84 -0.05
CA VAL A 20 -22.49 -14.57 -1.13
C VAL A 20 -22.89 -16.05 -0.96
N PRO A 21 -23.74 -16.63 -1.83
CA PRO A 21 -24.08 -18.04 -1.73
C PRO A 21 -22.97 -18.85 -2.39
N GLY A 22 -22.24 -19.60 -1.57
CA GLY A 22 -21.29 -20.60 -2.04
C GLY A 22 -19.84 -20.24 -1.74
N LEU A 23 -19.42 -20.42 -0.50
CA LEU A 23 -18.01 -20.67 -0.22
C LEU A 23 -17.93 -21.90 0.68
N ALA A 24 -17.21 -22.90 0.17
CA ALA A 24 -17.08 -24.21 0.80
C ALA A 24 -16.58 -24.08 2.25
N LEU A 25 -17.27 -24.79 3.13
CA LEU A 25 -16.88 -25.00 4.51
C LEU A 25 -15.65 -25.92 4.54
N GLY A 26 -14.47 -25.36 4.76
CA GLY A 26 -13.23 -26.09 5.01
C GLY A 26 -12.05 -25.12 5.07
N ALA A 27 -11.20 -25.05 6.08
CA ALA A 27 -10.96 -25.91 7.22
C ALA A 27 -10.82 -25.05 8.48
N THR A 28 -11.31 -25.53 9.61
CA THR A 28 -10.99 -25.01 10.95
C THR A 28 -9.58 -25.45 11.38
N GLY A 29 -8.64 -25.47 10.42
CA GLY A 29 -7.26 -25.92 10.60
C GLY A 29 -6.37 -24.77 11.01
N GLU A 30 -5.49 -25.01 11.97
CA GLU A 30 -4.41 -24.08 12.29
C GLU A 30 -3.50 -23.90 11.06
N VAL A 31 -3.24 -22.65 10.67
CA VAL A 31 -2.33 -22.32 9.56
C VAL A 31 -0.90 -22.52 10.06
N THR A 32 -0.18 -23.44 9.43
CA THR A 32 1.21 -23.79 9.77
C THR A 32 2.20 -23.23 8.76
N GLY A 33 1.76 -22.67 7.64
CA GLY A 33 2.64 -22.05 6.65
C GLY A 33 1.92 -21.04 5.75
N ILE A 34 2.71 -20.11 5.22
CA ILE A 34 2.29 -19.16 4.19
C ILE A 34 3.43 -19.01 3.18
N THR A 35 3.11 -18.99 1.90
CA THR A 35 4.05 -18.73 0.81
C THR A 35 3.46 -17.80 -0.22
N VAL A 36 4.28 -16.99 -0.89
CA VAL A 36 3.82 -16.17 -2.02
C VAL A 36 3.83 -17.02 -3.28
N SER A 37 2.65 -17.26 -3.85
CA SER A 37 2.45 -18.06 -5.06
C SER A 37 2.51 -17.19 -6.32
N VAL A 38 1.97 -15.97 -6.24
CA VAL A 38 1.99 -14.99 -7.35
C VAL A 38 2.42 -13.63 -6.82
N GLN A 39 3.44 -13.04 -7.45
CA GLN A 39 3.92 -11.70 -7.13
C GLN A 39 2.93 -10.62 -7.60
N PRO A 40 2.92 -9.42 -6.98
CA PRO A 40 2.17 -8.30 -7.52
C PRO A 40 2.63 -7.94 -8.94
N THR A 41 1.71 -7.46 -9.79
CA THR A 41 2.04 -7.05 -11.16
C THR A 41 3.04 -5.90 -11.20
N THR A 42 2.91 -4.96 -10.26
CA THR A 42 3.77 -3.78 -10.17
C THR A 42 4.74 -3.95 -9.00
N MET A 43 6.04 -4.02 -9.31
CA MET A 43 7.11 -4.06 -8.30
C MET A 43 8.08 -2.88 -8.43
N SER A 44 7.88 -2.02 -9.43
CA SER A 44 8.67 -0.81 -9.66
C SER A 44 7.77 0.42 -9.56
N TYR A 45 8.13 1.35 -8.70
CA TYR A 45 7.35 2.52 -8.37
C TYR A 45 8.21 3.78 -8.43
N VAL A 46 7.54 4.90 -8.65
CA VAL A 46 8.12 6.23 -8.40
C VAL A 46 7.64 6.70 -7.04
N GLU A 47 8.45 7.47 -6.33
CA GLU A 47 8.08 8.09 -5.06
C GLU A 47 6.71 8.78 -5.14
N GLY A 48 5.87 8.51 -4.15
CA GLY A 48 4.49 8.99 -4.06
C GLY A 48 3.45 8.11 -4.77
N GLN A 49 3.86 7.15 -5.61
CA GLN A 49 2.92 6.18 -6.21
C GLN A 49 2.36 5.22 -5.16
N ASN A 50 1.12 4.79 -5.33
CA ASN A 50 0.46 3.86 -4.42
C ASN A 50 0.83 2.40 -4.73
N LEU A 51 1.10 1.61 -3.69
CA LEU A 51 1.29 0.16 -3.79
C LEU A 51 0.04 -0.51 -4.38
N ASP A 52 0.23 -1.41 -5.33
CA ASP A 52 -0.85 -2.27 -5.84
C ASP A 52 -0.54 -3.74 -5.56
N LEU A 53 -1.33 -4.34 -4.66
CA LEU A 53 -1.26 -5.75 -4.29
C LEU A 53 -2.42 -6.57 -4.88
N SER A 54 -3.24 -6.00 -5.77
CA SER A 54 -4.46 -6.65 -6.29
C SER A 54 -4.21 -8.01 -6.96
N ALA A 55 -3.05 -8.19 -7.58
CA ALA A 55 -2.64 -9.43 -8.23
C ALA A 55 -1.89 -10.42 -7.30
N LEU A 56 -1.59 -10.03 -6.06
CA LEU A 56 -0.89 -10.87 -5.09
C LEU A 56 -1.75 -12.11 -4.74
N LYS A 57 -1.11 -13.28 -4.75
CA LYS A 57 -1.71 -14.52 -4.24
C LYS A 57 -0.74 -15.23 -3.31
N VAL A 58 -1.28 -15.80 -2.25
CA VAL A 58 -0.52 -16.61 -1.29
C VAL A 58 -1.12 -17.99 -1.18
N THR A 59 -0.29 -18.98 -0.89
CA THR A 59 -0.73 -20.31 -0.55
C THR A 59 -0.59 -20.46 0.96
N LEU A 60 -1.69 -20.80 1.63
CA LEU A 60 -1.70 -21.19 3.03
C LEU A 60 -1.50 -22.70 3.12
N THR A 61 -0.72 -23.14 4.10
CA THR A 61 -0.57 -24.54 4.47
C THR A 61 -1.15 -24.75 5.85
N TYR A 62 -1.99 -25.77 6.01
CA TYR A 62 -2.64 -26.11 7.26
C TYR A 62 -1.94 -27.28 7.97
N ALA A 63 -2.21 -27.46 9.27
CA ALA A 63 -1.64 -28.54 10.07
C ALA A 63 -1.96 -29.95 9.55
N ASP A 64 -3.09 -30.11 8.84
CA ASP A 64 -3.49 -31.36 8.17
C ASP A 64 -2.77 -31.59 6.83
N SER A 65 -1.77 -30.76 6.51
CA SER A 65 -1.02 -30.76 5.25
C SER A 65 -1.83 -30.39 4.01
N THR A 66 -3.07 -29.91 4.15
CA THR A 66 -3.80 -29.31 3.05
C THR A 66 -3.28 -27.92 2.73
N THR A 67 -3.48 -27.47 1.50
CA THR A 67 -3.10 -26.13 1.06
C THR A 67 -4.26 -25.41 0.40
N GLU A 68 -4.33 -24.11 0.57
CA GLU A 68 -5.34 -23.24 -0.03
C GLU A 68 -4.68 -22.01 -0.66
N ASP A 69 -5.01 -21.74 -1.92
CA ASP A 69 -4.60 -20.50 -2.59
C ASP A 69 -5.59 -19.38 -2.28
N VAL A 70 -5.07 -18.30 -1.72
CA VAL A 70 -5.85 -17.12 -1.32
C VAL A 70 -5.41 -15.94 -2.17
N ALA A 71 -6.37 -15.31 -2.85
CA ALA A 71 -6.15 -14.06 -3.57
C ALA A 71 -6.21 -12.86 -2.63
N PHE A 72 -5.57 -11.75 -3.00
CA PHE A 72 -5.56 -10.52 -2.19
C PHE A 72 -6.95 -10.07 -1.73
N ALA A 73 -7.98 -10.23 -2.56
CA ALA A 73 -9.36 -9.89 -2.22
C ALA A 73 -9.90 -10.60 -0.97
N ASP A 74 -9.41 -11.81 -0.69
CA ASP A 74 -9.87 -12.66 0.42
C ASP A 74 -8.98 -12.56 1.68
N PHE A 75 -7.91 -11.75 1.63
CA PHE A 75 -6.93 -11.66 2.73
C PHE A 75 -7.58 -11.26 4.05
N ALA A 76 -8.47 -10.25 4.02
CA ALA A 76 -9.16 -9.79 5.21
C ALA A 76 -10.04 -10.89 5.84
N GLY A 77 -10.71 -11.69 5.01
CA GLY A 77 -11.54 -12.81 5.48
C GLY A 77 -10.74 -13.96 6.09
N LYS A 78 -9.47 -14.11 5.69
CA LYS A 78 -8.54 -15.14 6.17
C LYS A 78 -7.58 -14.64 7.25
N GLY A 79 -7.72 -13.38 7.70
CA GLY A 79 -6.82 -12.78 8.69
C GLY A 79 -5.38 -12.60 8.19
N ILE A 80 -5.20 -12.50 6.87
CA ILE A 80 -3.92 -12.26 6.23
C ILE A 80 -3.68 -10.74 6.19
N ILE A 81 -2.52 -10.31 6.64
CA ILE A 81 -2.11 -8.89 6.69
C ILE A 81 -0.90 -8.70 5.79
N ALA A 82 -0.84 -7.60 5.04
CA ALA A 82 0.32 -7.21 4.25
C ALA A 82 0.91 -5.91 4.79
N ASN A 83 2.25 -5.85 4.89
CA ASN A 83 2.99 -4.68 5.32
C ASN A 83 4.19 -4.42 4.37
N PRO A 84 4.24 -3.29 3.66
CA PRO A 84 3.24 -2.21 3.62
C PRO A 84 1.87 -2.65 3.08
N ALA A 85 0.81 -1.99 3.53
CA ALA A 85 -0.56 -2.28 3.11
C ALA A 85 -0.81 -1.82 1.67
N ASN A 86 -1.79 -2.43 0.99
CA ASN A 86 -2.23 -1.97 -0.33
C ASN A 86 -2.63 -0.49 -0.31
N GLY A 87 -2.26 0.24 -1.36
CA GLY A 87 -2.49 1.67 -1.44
C GLY A 87 -1.49 2.53 -0.68
N THR A 88 -0.52 1.95 0.04
CA THR A 88 0.54 2.73 0.72
C THR A 88 1.33 3.55 -0.31
N ALA A 89 1.52 4.84 -0.04
CA ALA A 89 2.36 5.71 -0.87
C ALA A 89 3.84 5.31 -0.73
N MET A 90 4.50 5.07 -1.86
CA MET A 90 5.89 4.63 -1.90
C MET A 90 6.84 5.75 -1.52
N VAL A 91 7.75 5.44 -0.60
CA VAL A 91 8.81 6.33 -0.11
C VAL A 91 10.14 5.64 -0.35
N VAL A 92 11.08 6.30 -1.04
CA VAL A 92 12.37 5.71 -1.41
C VAL A 92 13.12 5.21 -0.17
N ALA A 93 13.25 6.07 0.85
CA ALA A 93 14.02 5.78 2.05
C ALA A 93 13.48 4.59 2.88
N THR A 94 12.20 4.26 2.73
CA THR A 94 11.54 3.23 3.56
C THR A 94 11.28 1.95 2.78
N HIS A 95 11.00 2.03 1.49
CA HIS A 95 10.45 0.89 0.73
C HIS A 95 11.39 0.37 -0.36
N HIS A 96 12.40 1.14 -0.78
CA HIS A 96 13.36 0.64 -1.78
C HIS A 96 14.14 -0.55 -1.23
N ASP A 97 14.30 -1.59 -2.04
CA ASP A 97 14.95 -2.86 -1.69
C ASP A 97 14.31 -3.63 -0.53
N ASN A 98 13.10 -3.24 -0.11
CA ASN A 98 12.34 -3.93 0.92
C ASN A 98 11.13 -4.65 0.30
N PRO A 99 10.83 -5.89 0.71
CA PRO A 99 9.66 -6.61 0.23
C PRO A 99 8.39 -6.19 0.97
N VAL A 100 7.24 -6.62 0.45
CA VAL A 100 5.99 -6.67 1.20
C VAL A 100 5.98 -7.95 2.01
N VAL A 101 5.84 -7.80 3.33
CA VAL A 101 5.71 -8.91 4.27
C VAL A 101 4.24 -9.25 4.41
N VAL A 102 3.87 -10.47 4.09
CA VAL A 102 2.53 -11.02 4.30
C VAL A 102 2.57 -11.89 5.55
N SER A 103 1.62 -11.73 6.45
CA SER A 103 1.52 -12.50 7.69
C SER A 103 0.14 -13.10 7.91
N CYS A 104 0.11 -14.31 8.46
CA CYS A 104 -1.12 -15.00 8.85
C CYS A 104 -0.80 -15.92 10.04
N ASN A 105 -1.54 -15.80 11.15
CA ASN A 105 -1.38 -16.64 12.34
C ASN A 105 0.08 -16.80 12.83
N GLY A 106 0.88 -15.73 12.74
CA GLY A 106 2.30 -15.73 13.15
C GLY A 106 3.30 -16.20 12.09
N GLN A 107 2.82 -16.81 11.00
CA GLN A 107 3.66 -17.17 9.85
C GLN A 107 3.83 -15.99 8.90
N THR A 108 4.97 -15.91 8.21
CA THR A 108 5.30 -14.82 7.29
C THR A 108 5.83 -15.32 5.95
N ALA A 109 5.52 -14.57 4.90
CA ALA A 109 6.08 -14.73 3.57
C ALA A 109 6.38 -13.37 2.97
N ASN A 110 7.40 -13.32 2.10
CA ASN A 110 7.84 -12.07 1.49
C ASN A 110 7.61 -12.11 -0.01
N THR A 111 7.20 -10.97 -0.57
CA THR A 111 7.33 -10.73 -2.01
C THR A 111 8.81 -10.57 -2.39
N ASN A 112 9.08 -10.37 -3.68
CA ASN A 112 10.36 -9.80 -4.08
C ASN A 112 10.52 -8.38 -3.53
N ASN A 113 11.74 -7.87 -3.56
CA ASN A 113 12.04 -6.50 -3.15
C ASN A 113 11.37 -5.49 -4.07
N LEU A 114 10.79 -4.44 -3.48
CA LEU A 114 10.24 -3.31 -4.20
C LEU A 114 11.36 -2.42 -4.74
N LYS A 115 11.19 -1.91 -5.95
CA LYS A 115 12.08 -0.90 -6.53
C LYS A 115 11.39 0.44 -6.55
N VAL A 116 11.82 1.37 -5.69
CA VAL A 116 11.27 2.73 -5.64
C VAL A 116 12.30 3.75 -6.16
N ALA A 117 11.94 4.53 -7.18
CA ALA A 117 12.78 5.60 -7.71
C ALA A 117 12.31 6.97 -7.21
N ALA A 118 13.26 7.87 -6.94
CA ALA A 118 12.94 9.25 -6.56
C ALA A 118 12.22 9.98 -7.70
N LYS A 119 11.32 10.91 -7.35
CA LYS A 119 10.67 11.76 -8.34
C LYS A 119 11.69 12.75 -8.92
N ALA A 120 11.83 12.78 -10.24
CA ALA A 120 12.69 13.74 -10.91
C ALA A 120 11.92 15.04 -11.22
N VAL A 121 12.54 16.20 -10.97
CA VAL A 121 12.06 17.49 -11.47
C VAL A 121 12.49 17.61 -12.92
N SER A 122 11.54 17.67 -13.85
CA SER A 122 11.81 17.73 -15.29
C SER A 122 11.94 19.17 -15.84
N GLY A 123 11.53 20.18 -15.08
CA GLY A 123 11.63 21.57 -15.51
C GLY A 123 11.11 22.55 -14.46
N ILE A 124 11.49 23.82 -14.64
CA ILE A 124 10.99 24.96 -13.89
C ILE A 124 10.46 25.95 -14.92
N ALA A 125 9.28 26.50 -14.68
CA ALA A 125 8.66 27.53 -15.50
C ALA A 125 8.33 28.75 -14.65
N VAL A 126 8.50 29.95 -15.22
CA VAL A 126 8.01 31.19 -14.62
C VAL A 126 6.55 31.35 -15.05
N GLU A 127 5.63 31.24 -14.09
CA GLU A 127 4.18 31.38 -14.37
C GLU A 127 3.78 32.83 -14.58
N THR A 128 4.36 33.74 -13.78
CA THR A 128 4.12 35.18 -13.88
C THR A 128 5.45 35.92 -13.87
N GLN A 129 5.69 36.73 -14.91
CA GLN A 129 6.86 37.60 -14.95
C GLN A 129 6.60 38.88 -14.15
N PRO A 130 7.63 39.47 -13.50
CA PRO A 130 7.52 40.80 -12.93
C PRO A 130 7.04 41.81 -13.97
N THR A 131 6.14 42.68 -13.56
CA THR A 131 5.57 43.72 -14.45
C THR A 131 6.62 44.77 -14.86
N LYS A 132 7.68 44.90 -14.07
CA LYS A 132 8.78 45.85 -14.30
C LYS A 132 10.09 45.13 -14.62
N LEU A 133 10.62 45.40 -15.82
CA LEU A 133 11.89 44.82 -16.31
C LEU A 133 13.01 45.87 -16.50
N ASN A 134 12.68 47.15 -16.43
CA ASN A 134 13.63 48.24 -16.68
C ASN A 134 13.88 49.02 -15.39
N TYR A 135 15.15 49.15 -15.01
CA TYR A 135 15.59 49.80 -13.76
C TYR A 135 16.63 50.87 -14.03
N ILE A 136 16.60 51.94 -13.23
CA ILE A 136 17.66 52.95 -13.19
C ILE A 136 18.60 52.72 -12.00
N ALA A 137 19.77 53.34 -12.03
CA ALA A 137 20.76 53.19 -10.96
C ALA A 137 20.22 53.69 -9.61
N GLY A 138 20.34 52.86 -8.57
CA GLY A 138 19.85 53.15 -7.22
C GLY A 138 18.39 52.78 -6.97
N GLU A 139 17.67 52.25 -7.98
CA GLU A 139 16.32 51.76 -7.80
C GLU A 139 16.26 50.37 -7.14
N ASN A 140 15.27 50.14 -6.28
CA ASN A 140 15.05 48.84 -5.65
C ASN A 140 14.44 47.84 -6.66
N LEU A 141 14.91 46.59 -6.60
CA LEU A 141 14.33 45.48 -7.38
C LEU A 141 12.88 45.22 -6.94
N ASP A 142 11.97 45.20 -7.92
CA ASP A 142 10.56 44.88 -7.72
C ASP A 142 10.21 43.61 -8.51
N LEU A 143 9.93 42.53 -7.78
CA LEU A 143 9.55 41.25 -8.36
C LEU A 143 8.03 41.06 -8.42
N SER A 144 7.24 42.12 -8.20
CA SER A 144 5.78 42.04 -8.23
C SER A 144 5.22 41.92 -9.67
N GLY A 145 4.18 41.10 -9.80
CA GLY A 145 3.51 40.77 -11.04
C GLY A 145 2.43 39.73 -10.82
#